data_AF-A0A2E0R7C5-F1
#
_entry.id   AF-A0A2E0R7C5-F1
#
_cell.length_a   1.000
_cell.length_b   1.000
_cell.length_c   1.000
_cell.angle_alpha   90.00
_cell.angle_beta   90.00
_cell.angle_gamma   90.00
#
_symmetry.space_group_name_H-M   'P 1'
#
loop_
_entity.id
_entity.type
_entity.pdbx_description
1 polymer ?
#
loop_
_entity_poly.entity_id
_entity_poly.type
_entity_poly.pdbx_seq_one_letter_code
_entity_poly.pdbx_strand_id
1 'polypeptide(L)'
;MASINHFKQNHPVHLARRDAYFEAAVHALRKGAHPSSTVLEEGCYTETLFLLRVARLHARFSVRSPDVSEADEQFAHFVDLLTGSVKAILSMLDLRKMILKEQSFSFLGSNQATIGLQAEEYQRRAVELVRALLSTLALAEDSFESLKQKNTSSLDEGGRERYSRAQAHVAELMKREQHRYAIAPSLGRIQLD
;
A
#
# COMPACT_ATOMS: atom_id res chain seq x y z
N MET A 1 12.39 -22.67 32.27
CA MET A 1 11.32 -22.30 31.33
C MET A 1 11.96 -21.48 30.22
N ALA A 2 12.00 -21.98 28.98
CA ALA A 2 12.53 -21.20 27.86
C ALA A 2 11.59 -20.00 27.62
N SER A 3 12.14 -18.78 27.55
CA SER A 3 11.33 -17.59 27.29
C SER A 3 10.63 -17.71 25.94
N ILE A 4 9.32 -17.48 25.91
CA ILE A 4 8.54 -17.49 24.66
C ILE A 4 9.09 -16.41 23.74
N ASN A 5 9.63 -16.80 22.58
CA ASN A 5 9.98 -15.83 21.55
C ASN A 5 8.69 -15.37 20.86
N HIS A 6 8.12 -14.27 21.35
CA HIS A 6 6.89 -13.68 20.83
C HIS A 6 6.96 -13.35 19.34
N PHE A 7 8.15 -13.09 18.78
CA PHE A 7 8.31 -12.88 17.34
C PHE A 7 8.08 -14.16 16.55
N LYS A 8 8.63 -15.30 17.01
CA LYS A 8 8.42 -16.61 16.37
C LYS A 8 6.95 -17.06 16.46
N GLN A 9 6.28 -16.84 17.59
CA GLN A 9 4.89 -17.22 17.78
C GLN A 9 3.92 -16.42 16.87
N ASN A 10 4.19 -15.12 16.70
CA ASN A 10 3.35 -14.21 15.93
C ASN A 10 3.73 -14.09 14.45
N HIS A 11 4.84 -14.69 14.03
CA HIS A 11 5.28 -14.69 12.64
C HIS A 11 4.17 -15.09 11.63
N PRO A 12 3.39 -16.18 11.85
CA PRO A 12 2.29 -16.53 10.93
C PRO A 12 1.22 -15.46 10.82
N VAL A 13 0.95 -14.73 11.91
CA VAL A 13 -0.04 -13.65 11.93
C VAL A 13 0.46 -12.43 11.17
N HIS A 14 1.74 -12.10 11.29
CA HIS A 14 2.35 -11.01 10.54
C HIS A 14 2.42 -11.32 9.04
N LEU A 15 2.77 -12.54 8.64
CA LEU A 15 2.68 -12.98 7.25
C LEU A 15 1.26 -12.83 6.69
N ALA A 16 0.26 -13.40 7.37
CA ALA A 16 -1.13 -13.34 6.91
C ALA A 16 -1.65 -11.91 6.74
N ARG A 17 -1.32 -11.02 7.68
CA ARG A 17 -1.72 -9.62 7.59
C ARG A 17 -0.96 -8.90 6.48
N ARG A 18 0.35 -9.11 6.36
CA ARG A 18 1.16 -8.54 5.27
C ARG A 18 0.54 -8.87 3.92
N ASP A 19 0.26 -10.15 3.70
CA ASP A 19 -0.25 -10.67 2.43
C ASP A 19 -1.66 -10.12 2.15
N ALA A 20 -2.57 -10.18 3.11
CA ALA A 20 -3.94 -9.68 2.95
C ALA A 20 -4.02 -8.16 2.68
N TYR A 21 -3.23 -7.35 3.41
CA TYR A 21 -3.20 -5.90 3.18
C TYR A 21 -2.53 -5.54 1.85
N PHE A 22 -1.50 -6.29 1.42
CA PHE A 22 -0.87 -6.09 0.13
C PHE A 22 -1.82 -6.44 -1.02
N GLU A 23 -2.48 -7.60 -0.97
CA GLU A 23 -3.49 -8.02 -1.96
C GLU A 23 -4.64 -7.02 -2.05
N ALA A 24 -5.11 -6.50 -0.90
CA ALA A 24 -6.12 -5.44 -0.87
C ALA A 24 -5.62 -4.14 -1.52
N ALA A 25 -4.36 -3.74 -1.27
CA ALA A 25 -3.76 -2.56 -1.90
C ALA A 25 -3.70 -2.70 -3.42
N VAL A 26 -3.29 -3.87 -3.91
CA VAL A 26 -3.25 -4.21 -5.33
C VAL A 26 -4.64 -4.12 -5.95
N HIS A 27 -5.65 -4.68 -5.28
CA HIS A 27 -7.03 -4.61 -5.74
C HIS A 27 -7.54 -3.16 -5.82
N ALA A 28 -7.31 -2.36 -4.77
CA ALA A 28 -7.69 -0.95 -4.72
C ALA A 28 -7.02 -0.13 -5.84
N LEU A 29 -5.72 -0.37 -6.07
CA LEU A 29 -4.96 0.28 -7.13
C LEU A 29 -5.51 -0.07 -8.53
N ARG A 30 -5.74 -1.36 -8.80
CA ARG A 30 -6.30 -1.84 -10.08
C ARG A 30 -7.69 -1.25 -10.33
N LYS A 31 -8.52 -1.14 -9.29
CA LYS A 31 -9.85 -0.51 -9.36
C LYS A 31 -9.76 0.99 -9.68
N GLY A 32 -8.82 1.71 -9.03
CA GLY A 32 -8.64 3.15 -9.25
C GLY A 32 -8.02 3.49 -10.61
N ALA A 33 -7.24 2.58 -11.20
CA ALA A 33 -6.55 2.78 -12.47
C ALA A 33 -7.40 2.46 -13.72
N HIS A 34 -8.73 2.59 -13.64
CA HIS A 34 -9.62 2.18 -14.72
C HIS A 34 -9.25 2.90 -16.05
N PRO A 35 -9.06 2.18 -17.18
CA PRO A 35 -8.51 2.75 -18.42
C PRO A 35 -9.30 3.91 -19.01
N SER A 36 -10.61 3.96 -18.72
CA SER A 36 -11.51 5.03 -19.18
C SER A 36 -11.52 6.25 -18.27
N SER A 37 -10.88 6.20 -17.09
CA SER A 37 -10.83 7.32 -16.16
C SER A 37 -9.70 8.27 -16.54
N THR A 38 -10.04 9.34 -17.24
CA THR A 38 -9.11 10.44 -17.54
C THR A 38 -8.79 11.26 -16.28
N VAL A 39 -9.70 11.24 -15.31
CA VAL A 39 -9.57 11.89 -14.00
C VAL A 39 -9.38 10.82 -12.93
N LEU A 40 -8.32 10.97 -12.13
CA LEU A 40 -8.00 10.06 -11.05
C LEU A 40 -8.71 10.51 -9.77
N GLU A 41 -9.28 9.55 -9.05
CA GLU A 41 -9.92 9.79 -7.76
C GLU A 41 -8.93 9.58 -6.61
N GLU A 42 -8.66 10.64 -5.84
CA GLU A 42 -7.70 10.62 -4.75
C GLU A 42 -8.03 9.61 -3.64
N GLY A 43 -9.31 9.36 -3.39
CA GLY A 43 -9.77 8.42 -2.36
C GLY A 43 -9.19 7.01 -2.55
N CYS A 44 -9.12 6.54 -3.80
CA CYS A 44 -8.54 5.24 -4.15
C CYS A 44 -7.04 5.17 -3.79
N TYR A 45 -6.29 6.24 -4.06
CA TYR A 45 -4.84 6.28 -3.80
C TYR A 45 -4.53 6.49 -2.32
N THR A 46 -5.38 7.23 -1.60
CA THR A 46 -5.29 7.38 -0.14
C THR A 46 -5.48 6.03 0.55
N GLU A 47 -6.49 5.27 0.11
CA GLU A 47 -6.74 3.92 0.60
C GLU A 47 -5.58 2.97 0.27
N THR A 48 -5.13 2.99 -0.99
CA THR A 48 -3.95 2.19 -1.42
C THR A 48 -2.72 2.50 -0.56
N LEU A 49 -2.46 3.77 -0.27
CA LEU A 49 -1.34 4.19 0.58
C LEU A 49 -1.47 3.64 2.01
N PHE A 50 -2.67 3.70 2.59
CA PHE A 50 -2.94 3.13 3.90
C PHE A 50 -2.62 1.63 3.91
N LEU A 51 -3.21 0.87 2.98
CA LEU A 51 -3.04 -0.58 2.88
C LEU A 51 -1.57 -0.98 2.72
N LEU A 52 -0.82 -0.30 1.84
CA LEU A 52 0.62 -0.54 1.66
C LEU A 52 1.43 -0.25 2.94
N ARG A 53 1.10 0.82 3.67
CA ARG A 53 1.76 1.14 4.95
C ARG A 53 1.53 0.05 5.99
N VAL A 54 0.33 -0.51 6.07
CA VAL A 54 0.02 -1.62 6.99
C VAL A 54 0.72 -2.91 6.55
N ALA A 55 0.71 -3.22 5.25
CA ALA A 55 1.43 -4.36 4.70
C ALA A 55 2.94 -4.27 5.02
N ARG A 56 3.55 -3.09 4.84
CA ARG A 56 4.94 -2.82 5.18
C ARG A 56 5.23 -3.02 6.66
N LEU A 57 4.37 -2.52 7.54
CA LEU A 57 4.53 -2.70 8.99
C LEU A 57 4.62 -4.19 9.33
N HIS A 58 3.74 -5.00 8.76
CA HIS A 58 3.74 -6.44 8.99
C HIS A 58 4.90 -7.16 8.31
N ALA A 59 5.32 -6.73 7.11
CA ALA A 59 6.54 -7.24 6.46
C ALA A 59 7.77 -7.05 7.38
N ARG A 60 7.93 -5.89 8.00
CA ARG A 60 9.04 -5.61 8.93
C ARG A 60 9.02 -6.48 10.19
N PHE A 61 7.84 -6.87 10.68
CA PHE A 61 7.75 -7.80 11.80
C PHE A 61 8.06 -9.23 11.39
N SER A 62 7.66 -9.65 10.19
CA SER A 62 8.00 -10.97 9.65
C SER A 62 9.51 -11.13 9.48
N VAL A 63 10.21 -10.08 9.01
CA VAL A 63 11.67 -10.04 8.81
C VAL A 63 12.48 -10.04 10.13
N ARG A 64 11.85 -9.91 11.31
CA ARG A 64 12.54 -9.98 12.62
C ARG A 64 12.61 -11.38 13.21
N SER A 65 12.16 -12.39 12.46
CA SER A 65 12.15 -13.79 12.92
C SER A 65 13.53 -14.43 12.68
N PRO A 66 13.90 -15.54 13.34
CA PRO A 66 15.23 -16.14 13.19
C PRO A 66 15.48 -16.74 11.79
N ASP A 67 14.42 -17.08 11.06
CA ASP A 67 14.46 -17.85 9.82
C ASP A 67 14.17 -16.97 8.58
N VAL A 68 14.75 -15.77 8.53
CA VAL A 68 14.45 -14.76 7.50
C VAL A 68 15.01 -15.16 6.14
N SER A 69 14.13 -15.13 5.14
CA SER A 69 14.50 -15.31 3.74
C SER A 69 14.88 -13.95 3.14
N GLU A 70 15.95 -13.88 2.34
CA GLU A 70 16.32 -12.69 1.55
C GLU A 70 15.12 -12.14 0.74
N ALA A 71 14.28 -13.05 0.23
CA ALA A 71 13.04 -12.70 -0.46
C ALA A 71 12.03 -11.88 0.39
N ASP A 72 11.98 -12.08 1.72
CA ASP A 72 11.11 -11.28 2.59
C ASP A 72 11.64 -9.84 2.74
N GLU A 73 12.96 -9.67 2.78
CA GLU A 73 13.61 -8.34 2.80
C GLU A 73 13.38 -7.61 1.47
N GLN A 74 13.62 -8.30 0.35
CA GLN A 74 13.35 -7.76 -0.98
C GLN A 74 11.88 -7.38 -1.14
N PHE A 75 10.94 -8.19 -0.65
CA PHE A 75 9.52 -7.86 -0.65
C PHE A 75 9.21 -6.63 0.23
N ALA A 76 9.81 -6.50 1.41
CA ALA A 76 9.63 -5.32 2.25
C ALA A 76 10.11 -4.03 1.55
N HIS A 77 11.26 -4.09 0.85
CA HIS A 77 11.75 -3.00 0.03
C HIS A 77 10.84 -2.69 -1.17
N PHE A 78 10.29 -3.72 -1.80
CA PHE A 78 9.34 -3.56 -2.88
C PHE A 78 8.06 -2.83 -2.42
N VAL A 79 7.47 -3.23 -1.29
CA VAL A 79 6.32 -2.51 -0.70
C VAL A 79 6.65 -1.05 -0.38
N ASP A 80 7.89 -0.78 0.03
CA ASP A 80 8.38 0.58 0.26
C ASP A 80 8.44 1.42 -1.02
N LEU A 81 8.91 0.83 -2.12
CA LEU A 81 8.91 1.45 -3.44
C LEU A 81 7.48 1.78 -3.89
N LEU A 82 6.55 0.83 -3.79
CA LEU A 82 5.14 1.07 -4.15
C LEU A 82 4.53 2.19 -3.30
N THR A 83 4.84 2.23 -2.00
CA THR A 83 4.40 3.29 -1.08
C THR A 83 4.91 4.65 -1.55
N GLY A 84 6.16 4.74 -1.99
CA GLY A 84 6.74 5.96 -2.57
C GLY A 84 6.03 6.40 -3.84
N SER A 85 5.76 5.48 -4.76
CA SER A 85 5.03 5.77 -6.00
C SER A 85 3.62 6.28 -5.75
N VAL A 86 2.88 5.71 -4.80
CA VAL A 86 1.53 6.17 -4.45
C VAL A 86 1.56 7.58 -3.83
N LYS A 87 2.56 7.90 -3.00
CA LYS A 87 2.74 9.27 -2.49
C LYS A 87 3.00 10.28 -3.61
N ALA A 88 3.79 9.90 -4.62
CA ALA A 88 4.04 10.76 -5.76
C ALA A 88 2.76 11.02 -6.56
N ILE A 89 1.92 10.00 -6.75
CA ILE A 89 0.58 10.15 -7.37
C ILE A 89 -0.27 11.15 -6.58
N LEU A 90 -0.40 10.95 -5.26
CA LEU A 90 -1.17 11.84 -4.39
C LEU A 90 -0.65 13.28 -4.46
N SER A 91 0.67 13.48 -4.45
CA SER A 91 1.28 14.81 -4.57
C SER A 91 0.89 15.51 -5.89
N MET A 92 0.79 14.78 -7.01
CA MET A 92 0.33 15.36 -8.27
C MET A 92 -1.16 15.74 -8.22
N LEU A 93 -2.00 14.95 -7.55
CA LEU A 93 -3.42 15.26 -7.37
C LEU A 93 -3.62 16.48 -6.45
N ASP A 94 -2.82 16.60 -5.40
CA ASP A 94 -2.83 17.75 -4.49
C ASP A 94 -2.37 19.03 -5.19
N LEU A 95 -1.29 18.97 -5.98
CA LEU A 95 -0.86 20.09 -6.82
C LEU A 95 -1.96 20.52 -7.77
N ARG A 96 -2.61 19.58 -8.47
CA ARG A 96 -3.78 19.88 -9.33
C ARG A 96 -4.88 20.61 -8.56
N LYS A 97 -5.25 20.13 -7.36
CA LYS A 97 -6.27 20.76 -6.52
C LYS A 97 -5.87 22.16 -6.09
N MET A 98 -4.62 22.37 -5.69
CA MET A 98 -4.10 23.68 -5.28
C MET A 98 -4.17 24.67 -6.43
N ILE A 99 -3.75 24.28 -7.64
CA ILE A 99 -3.85 25.16 -8.84
C ILE A 99 -5.30 25.57 -9.14
N LEU A 100 -6.24 24.64 -9.04
CA LEU A 100 -7.66 24.92 -9.32
C LEU A 100 -8.35 25.76 -8.24
N LYS A 101 -7.85 25.74 -7.00
CA LYS A 101 -8.44 26.44 -5.86
C LYS A 101 -7.75 27.76 -5.53
N GLU A 102 -6.45 27.87 -5.77
CA GLU A 102 -5.65 28.99 -5.30
C GLU A 102 -5.59 30.15 -6.29
N GLN A 103 -5.77 31.34 -5.73
CA GLN A 103 -5.53 32.61 -6.42
C GLN A 103 -4.03 32.89 -6.62
N SER A 104 -3.12 32.03 -6.16
CA SER A 104 -1.67 32.18 -6.33
C SER A 104 -1.25 32.29 -7.81
N PHE A 105 -2.05 31.77 -8.74
CA PHE A 105 -1.83 31.98 -10.19
C PHE A 105 -2.26 33.36 -10.69
N SER A 106 -3.13 34.07 -9.96
CA SER A 106 -3.44 35.49 -10.23
C SER A 106 -2.24 36.39 -9.97
N PHE A 107 -1.38 36.04 -9.00
CA PHE A 107 -0.09 36.72 -8.79
C PHE A 107 0.82 36.62 -10.02
N LEU A 108 0.78 35.49 -10.74
CA LEU A 108 1.55 35.27 -11.97
C LEU A 108 0.92 35.92 -13.21
N GLY A 109 -0.19 36.66 -13.06
CA GLY A 109 -0.94 37.24 -14.18
C GLY A 109 -1.51 36.19 -15.15
N SER A 110 -1.60 34.93 -14.70
CA SER A 110 -2.07 33.83 -15.55
C SER A 110 -3.60 33.87 -15.71
N ASN A 111 -4.08 33.65 -16.93
CA ASN A 111 -5.51 33.54 -17.20
C ASN A 111 -6.03 32.12 -16.85
N GLN A 112 -7.36 31.97 -16.76
CA GLN A 112 -8.00 30.70 -16.40
C GLN A 112 -7.67 29.54 -17.36
N ALA A 113 -7.38 29.83 -18.63
CA ALA A 113 -7.00 28.80 -19.60
C ALA A 113 -5.61 28.22 -19.28
N THR A 114 -4.64 29.05 -18.91
CA THR A 114 -3.30 28.59 -18.50
C THR A 114 -3.36 27.77 -17.21
N ILE A 115 -4.21 28.16 -16.25
CA ILE A 115 -4.44 27.42 -14.99
C ILE A 115 -5.02 26.03 -15.30
N GLY A 116 -6.02 25.96 -16.19
CA GLY A 116 -6.61 24.70 -16.64
C GLY A 116 -5.58 23.75 -17.27
N LEU A 117 -4.74 24.26 -18.18
CA LEU A 117 -3.68 23.47 -18.81
C LEU A 117 -2.68 22.93 -17.78
N GLN A 118 -2.25 23.73 -16.80
CA GLN A 118 -1.34 23.24 -15.76
C GLN A 118 -1.99 22.16 -14.90
N ALA A 119 -3.26 22.31 -14.54
CA ALA A 119 -4.00 21.28 -13.81
C ALA A 119 -4.11 19.96 -14.60
N GLU A 120 -4.29 20.04 -15.93
CA GLU A 120 -4.27 18.89 -16.82
C GLU A 120 -2.89 18.22 -16.92
N GLU A 121 -1.80 18.98 -16.89
CA GLU A 121 -0.44 18.42 -16.85
C GLU A 121 -0.19 17.59 -15.58
N TYR A 122 -0.61 18.09 -14.41
CA TYR A 122 -0.53 17.31 -13.17
C TYR A 122 -1.38 16.04 -13.22
N GLN A 123 -2.58 16.12 -13.81
CA GLN A 123 -3.44 14.97 -14.03
C GLN A 123 -2.76 13.92 -14.93
N ARG A 124 -2.15 14.36 -16.04
CA ARG A 124 -1.44 13.47 -16.97
C ARG A 124 -0.25 12.77 -16.31
N ARG A 125 0.56 13.51 -15.55
CA ARG A 125 1.69 12.95 -14.79
C ARG A 125 1.23 11.93 -13.76
N ALA A 126 0.14 12.20 -13.05
CA ALA A 126 -0.44 11.24 -12.11
C ALA A 126 -0.83 9.94 -12.83
N VAL A 127 -1.47 10.02 -14.00
CA VAL A 127 -1.84 8.85 -14.82
C VAL A 127 -0.60 8.06 -15.29
N GLU A 128 0.46 8.74 -15.71
CA GLU A 128 1.72 8.10 -16.11
C GLU A 128 2.37 7.34 -14.93
N LEU A 129 2.39 7.96 -13.74
CA LEU A 129 2.88 7.30 -12.52
C LEU A 129 2.06 6.05 -12.16
N VAL A 130 0.73 6.11 -12.34
CA VAL A 130 -0.14 4.95 -12.12
C VAL A 130 0.18 3.82 -13.09
N ARG A 131 0.38 4.13 -14.38
CA ARG A 131 0.78 3.12 -15.38
C ARG A 131 2.12 2.50 -15.03
N ALA A 132 3.11 3.30 -14.69
CA ALA A 132 4.42 2.81 -14.25
C ALA A 132 4.30 1.90 -13.02
N LEU A 133 3.51 2.31 -12.02
CA LEU A 133 3.25 1.52 -10.82
C LEU A 133 2.61 0.16 -11.13
N LEU A 134 1.61 0.12 -12.02
CA LEU A 134 0.99 -1.12 -12.45
C LEU A 134 1.96 -2.03 -13.22
N SER A 135 2.80 -1.47 -14.08
CA SER A 135 3.85 -2.24 -14.78
C SER A 135 4.85 -2.83 -13.79
N THR A 136 5.30 -2.05 -12.81
CA THR A 136 6.17 -2.53 -11.73
C THR A 136 5.51 -3.65 -10.90
N LEU A 137 4.20 -3.53 -10.63
CA LEU A 137 3.45 -4.54 -9.92
C LEU A 137 3.34 -5.85 -10.71
N ALA A 138 3.11 -5.78 -12.02
CA ALA A 138 3.00 -6.95 -12.88
C ALA A 138 4.32 -7.77 -12.90
N LEU A 139 5.47 -7.11 -12.81
CA LEU A 139 6.78 -7.80 -12.71
C LEU A 139 6.96 -8.59 -11.42
N ALA A 140 6.21 -8.25 -10.35
CA ALA A 140 6.37 -8.83 -9.02
C ALA A 140 5.28 -9.83 -8.64
N GLU A 141 4.24 -10.02 -9.46
CA GLU A 141 3.06 -10.84 -9.12
C GLU A 141 3.44 -12.31 -8.87
N ASP A 142 4.18 -12.92 -9.80
CA ASP A 142 4.65 -14.31 -9.65
C ASP A 142 5.63 -14.47 -8.48
N SER A 143 6.49 -13.46 -8.26
CA SER A 143 7.45 -13.46 -7.17
C SER A 143 6.75 -13.38 -5.81
N PHE A 144 5.68 -12.58 -5.70
CA PHE A 144 4.87 -12.49 -4.50
C PHE A 144 4.12 -13.80 -4.23
N GLU A 145 3.48 -14.40 -5.22
CA GLU A 145 2.77 -15.67 -5.04
C GLU A 145 3.73 -16.81 -4.64
N SER A 146 4.91 -16.87 -5.25
CA SER A 146 5.98 -17.79 -4.85
C SER A 146 6.43 -17.58 -3.41
N LEU A 147 6.64 -16.33 -2.99
CA LEU A 147 6.98 -15.98 -1.61
C LEU A 147 5.88 -16.41 -0.63
N LYS A 148 4.62 -16.15 -0.96
CA LYS A 148 3.45 -16.54 -0.14
C LYS A 148 3.38 -18.05 0.02
N GLN A 149 3.55 -18.80 -1.05
CA GLN A 149 3.56 -20.27 -1.02
C GLN A 149 4.73 -20.82 -0.20
N LYS A 150 5.94 -20.27 -0.38
CA LYS A 150 7.12 -20.67 0.40
C LYS A 150 6.92 -20.41 1.89
N ASN A 151 6.44 -19.22 2.24
CA ASN A 151 6.23 -18.82 3.63
C ASN A 151 5.10 -19.60 4.30
N THR A 152 4.03 -19.94 3.59
CA THR A 152 2.93 -20.75 4.14
C THR A 152 3.31 -22.23 4.29
N SER A 153 4.13 -22.75 3.37
CA SER A 153 4.62 -24.13 3.39
C SER A 153 5.65 -24.39 4.50
N SER A 154 6.39 -23.36 4.93
CA SER A 154 7.37 -23.48 6.02
C SER A 154 6.72 -23.47 7.41
N LEU A 155 5.43 -23.13 7.52
CA LEU A 155 4.70 -23.14 8.79
C LEU A 155 4.37 -24.56 9.23
N ASP A 156 4.38 -24.80 10.55
CA ASP A 156 3.78 -25.99 11.15
C ASP A 156 2.24 -25.92 11.10
N GLU A 157 1.56 -26.99 11.50
CA GLU A 157 0.09 -27.07 11.48
C GLU A 157 -0.56 -25.93 12.28
N GLY A 158 -0.09 -25.68 13.51
CA GLY A 158 -0.58 -24.59 14.33
C GLY A 158 -0.28 -23.20 13.73
N GLY A 159 0.85 -23.04 13.05
CA GLY A 159 1.20 -21.83 12.31
C GLY A 159 0.26 -21.58 11.13
N ARG A 160 -0.04 -22.62 10.35
CA ARG A 160 -1.01 -22.55 9.23
C ARG A 160 -2.41 -22.18 9.72
N GLU A 161 -2.86 -22.73 10.85
CA GLU A 161 -4.15 -22.36 11.45
C GLU A 161 -4.16 -20.88 11.86
N ARG A 162 -3.10 -20.40 12.54
CA ARG A 162 -2.98 -18.97 12.92
C ARG A 162 -2.93 -18.06 11.70
N TYR A 163 -2.22 -18.44 10.65
CA TYR A 163 -2.16 -17.70 9.38
C TYR A 163 -3.56 -17.58 8.77
N SER A 164 -4.26 -18.71 8.59
CA SER A 164 -5.59 -18.74 7.98
C SER A 164 -6.61 -17.90 8.78
N ARG A 165 -6.61 -18.05 10.11
CA ARG A 165 -7.48 -17.26 11.00
C ARG A 165 -7.19 -15.76 10.92
N ALA A 166 -5.91 -15.38 10.85
CA ALA A 166 -5.53 -13.97 10.72
C ALA A 166 -5.95 -13.40 9.36
N GLN A 167 -5.79 -14.16 8.27
CA GLN A 167 -6.22 -13.75 6.93
C GLN A 167 -7.76 -13.58 6.87
N ALA A 168 -8.51 -14.56 7.38
CA ALA A 168 -9.97 -14.50 7.45
C ALA A 168 -10.45 -13.32 8.30
N HIS A 169 -9.76 -13.03 9.41
CA HIS A 169 -10.05 -11.87 10.22
C HIS A 169 -9.86 -10.58 9.40
N VAL A 170 -8.73 -10.37 8.72
CA VAL A 170 -8.53 -9.17 7.87
C VAL A 170 -9.63 -9.06 6.81
N ALA A 171 -10.02 -10.16 6.15
CA ALA A 171 -11.10 -10.15 5.17
C ALA A 171 -12.44 -9.66 5.77
N GLU A 172 -12.80 -10.11 6.97
CA GLU A 172 -14.00 -9.64 7.67
C GLU A 172 -13.91 -8.16 8.04
N LEU A 173 -12.72 -7.68 8.41
CA LEU A 173 -12.49 -6.26 8.69
C LEU A 173 -12.68 -5.37 7.46
N MET A 174 -12.15 -5.83 6.31
CA MET A 174 -12.33 -5.14 5.03
C MET A 174 -13.81 -5.08 4.64
N LYS A 175 -14.53 -6.19 4.82
CA LYS A 175 -15.98 -6.28 4.53
C LYS A 175 -16.82 -5.32 5.39
N ARG A 176 -16.40 -5.07 6.62
CA ARG A 176 -17.07 -4.15 7.56
C ARG A 176 -16.55 -2.71 7.49
N GLU A 177 -15.60 -2.41 6.59
CA GLU A 177 -14.90 -1.12 6.50
C GLU A 177 -14.21 -0.69 7.82
N GLN A 178 -13.84 -1.68 8.64
CA GLN A 178 -13.21 -1.48 9.95
C GLN A 178 -11.70 -1.71 9.92
N HIS A 179 -11.13 -2.05 8.77
CA HIS A 179 -9.70 -2.35 8.59
C HIS A 179 -8.76 -1.18 8.92
N ARG A 180 -9.29 0.04 8.97
CA ARG A 180 -8.61 1.25 9.49
C ARG A 180 -8.58 1.23 11.03
N TYR A 181 -7.97 0.21 11.61
CA TYR A 181 -7.71 0.18 13.04
C TYR A 181 -6.70 1.25 13.43
N ALA A 182 -6.82 1.79 14.64
CA ALA A 182 -5.74 2.51 15.30
C ALA A 182 -4.58 1.54 15.51
N ILE A 183 -3.71 1.43 14.50
CA ILE A 183 -2.36 0.93 14.67
C ILE A 183 -1.81 1.71 15.88
N ALA A 184 -1.44 1.00 16.95
CA ALA A 184 -1.18 1.52 18.29
C ALA A 184 -0.70 2.99 18.32
N PRO A 185 -1.13 3.85 19.26
CA PRO A 185 -0.76 5.28 19.32
C PRO A 185 0.75 5.58 19.19
N SER A 186 1.64 4.63 19.51
CA SER A 186 3.09 4.70 19.28
C SER A 186 3.53 4.64 17.80
N LEU A 187 2.63 4.24 16.91
CA LEU A 187 2.71 4.28 15.45
C LEU A 187 1.89 5.46 14.87
N GLY A 188 1.29 6.28 15.76
CA GLY A 188 0.39 7.40 15.51
C GLY A 188 0.99 8.63 14.82
N ARG A 189 2.04 8.44 14.02
CA ARG A 189 2.48 9.42 13.01
C ARG A 189 2.54 8.79 11.62
N ILE A 190 1.54 7.96 11.31
CA ILE A 190 1.09 7.90 9.92
C ILE A 190 0.21 9.15 9.71
N GLN A 191 0.83 10.33 9.79
CA GLN A 191 0.17 11.57 9.37
C GLN A 191 -0.18 11.39 7.89
N LEU A 192 -1.46 11.61 7.60
CA LEU A 192 -1.98 11.90 6.28
C LEU A 192 -1.79 13.40 6.02
N ASP A 193 -0.56 13.87 6.25
CA ASP A 193 -0.11 15.21 5.89
C ASP A 193 0.91 15.06 4.76
#